data_AF-A0A060BKA4-F1
#
_entry.id   AF-A0A060BKA4-F1
#
_cell.length_a   1.000
_cell.length_b   1.000
_cell.length_c   1.000
_cell.angle_alpha   90.00
_cell.angle_beta   90.00
_cell.angle_gamma   90.00
#
_symmetry.space_group_name_H-M   'P 1'
#
loop_
_entity.id
_entity.type
_entity.pdbx_description
1 polymer ?
#
loop_
_entity_poly.entity_id
_entity_poly.type
_entity_poly.pdbx_seq_one_letter_code
_entity_poly.pdbx_strand_id
1 'polypeptide(L)' 'CALSDHGRLDEAYALLQQRTCPSWLYMIVSGATTMWERWDALRPDGSVDMGDDQADGGSAGMSGGMVSFNHY' A
#
# COMPACT_ATOMS: atom_id res chain seq x y z
N CYS A 1 2.39 -7.59 -21.53
CA CYS A 1 1.80 -6.65 -20.55
C CYS A 1 1.06 -5.57 -21.31
N ALA A 2 -0.21 -5.27 -21.00
CA ALA A 2 -1.06 -4.44 -21.87
C ALA A 2 -0.40 -3.15 -22.40
N LEU A 3 0.28 -2.35 -21.57
CA LEU A 3 0.94 -1.13 -22.04
C LEU A 3 2.12 -1.41 -22.99
N SER A 4 3.01 -2.35 -22.63
CA SER A 4 4.15 -2.74 -23.48
C SER A 4 3.68 -3.36 -24.80
N ASP A 5 2.62 -4.17 -24.77
CA ASP A 5 2.08 -4.87 -25.94
C ASP A 5 1.41 -3.89 -26.93
N HIS A 6 1.01 -2.70 -26.46
CA HIS A 6 0.41 -1.64 -27.27
C HIS A 6 1.40 -0.49 -27.59
N GLY A 7 2.71 -0.72 -27.44
CA GLY A 7 3.76 0.26 -27.78
C GLY A 7 3.88 1.44 -26.81
N ARG A 8 3.24 1.37 -25.64
CA ARG A 8 3.24 2.41 -24.59
C ARG A 8 4.28 2.11 -23.51
N LEU A 9 5.49 1.81 -23.97
CA LEU A 9 6.58 1.38 -23.10
C LEU A 9 7.04 2.52 -22.17
N ASP A 10 7.10 3.73 -22.70
CA ASP A 10 7.38 4.97 -21.97
C ASP A 10 6.38 5.20 -20.83
N GLU A 11 5.08 5.02 -21.08
CA GLU A 11 4.04 5.12 -20.06
C GLU A 11 4.15 4.02 -19.00
N ALA A 12 4.48 2.79 -19.40
CA ALA A 12 4.75 1.70 -18.46
C ALA A 12 5.93 2.04 -17.54
N TYR A 13 7.01 2.63 -18.08
CA TYR A 13 8.15 3.10 -17.30
C TYR A 13 7.80 4.32 -16.43
N ALA A 14 6.93 5.20 -16.89
CA ALA A 14 6.48 6.34 -16.11
C ALA A 14 5.68 5.89 -14.87
N LEU A 15 4.78 4.92 -15.03
CA LEU A 15 4.02 4.33 -13.92
C LEU A 15 4.91 3.64 -12.90
N LEU A 16 5.90 2.87 -13.37
CA LEU A 16 6.88 2.21 -12.49
C LEU A 16 7.70 3.21 -11.66
N GLN A 17 7.91 4.42 -12.17
CA GLN A 17 8.73 5.47 -11.54
C GLN A 17 7.93 6.48 -10.70
N GLN A 18 6.60 6.36 -10.62
CA GLN A 18 5.78 7.18 -9.72
C GLN A 18 6.19 6.96 -8.26
N ARG A 19 6.32 8.05 -7.49
CA ARG A 19 6.74 8.01 -6.06
C ARG A 19 5.68 8.51 -5.08
N THR A 20 4.54 8.95 -5.58
CA THR A 20 3.39 9.39 -4.78
C THR A 20 2.33 8.29 -4.70
N CYS A 21 1.52 8.28 -3.64
CA CYS A 21 0.41 7.34 -3.56
C CYS A 21 -0.63 7.62 -4.67
N PRO A 22 -1.14 6.60 -5.39
CA PRO A 22 -0.76 5.18 -5.32
C PRO A 22 0.43 4.83 -6.23
N SER A 23 1.50 4.23 -5.68
CA SER A 23 2.62 3.68 -6.47
C SER A 23 3.49 2.68 -5.70
N TRP A 24 4.22 1.81 -6.40
CA TRP A 24 5.17 0.87 -5.77
C TRP A 24 6.35 1.58 -5.12
N LEU A 25 6.93 2.61 -5.77
CA LEU A 25 8.02 3.35 -5.15
C LEU A 25 7.55 4.14 -3.93
N TYR A 26 6.27 4.53 -3.85
CA TYR A 26 5.71 5.14 -2.63
C TYR A 26 5.87 4.21 -1.42
N MET A 27 5.61 2.91 -1.57
CA MET A 27 5.83 1.93 -0.49
C MET A 27 7.31 1.90 -0.07
N ILE A 28 8.24 1.86 -1.04
CA ILE A 28 9.68 1.82 -0.78
C ILE A 28 10.16 3.10 -0.06
N VAL A 29 9.79 4.29 -0.55
CA VAL A 29 10.19 5.55 0.10
C VAL A 29 9.54 5.74 1.47
N SER A 30 8.42 5.06 1.71
CA SER A 30 7.74 5.00 3.01
C SER A 30 8.29 3.92 3.95
N GLY A 31 9.36 3.21 3.56
CA GLY A 31 10.04 2.24 4.41
C GLY A 31 9.50 0.80 4.32
N ALA A 32 8.70 0.48 3.30
CA ALA A 32 8.22 -0.89 3.10
C ALA A 32 9.38 -1.85 2.77
N THR A 33 9.48 -2.95 3.51
CA THR A 33 10.38 -4.07 3.23
C THR A 33 9.67 -5.23 2.50
N THR A 34 8.33 -5.17 2.46
CA THR A 34 7.42 -6.10 1.78
C THR A 34 6.30 -5.33 1.09
N MET A 35 5.56 -5.97 0.18
CA MET A 35 4.38 -5.35 -0.43
C MET A 35 3.27 -5.18 0.60
N TRP A 36 2.58 -4.04 0.56
CA TRP A 36 1.41 -3.79 1.40
C TRP A 36 0.14 -4.31 0.75
N GLU A 37 -0.85 -4.66 1.58
CA GLU A 37 -2.18 -5.05 1.11
C GLU A 37 -2.95 -3.86 0.51
N ARG A 38 -2.72 -2.65 1.03
CA ARG A 38 -3.31 -1.39 0.55
C ARG A 38 -2.25 -0.38 0.15
N TRP A 39 -2.54 0.39 -0.90
CA TRP A 39 -1.65 1.44 -1.40
C TRP A 39 -1.46 2.60 -0.39
N ASP A 40 -2.48 2.84 0.43
CA ASP A 40 -2.59 3.91 1.42
C ASP A 40 -2.49 3.40 2.87
N ALA A 41 -1.91 2.20 3.06
CA ALA A 41 -1.67 1.64 4.41
C ALA A 41 -0.87 2.62 5.30
N LEU A 42 0.03 3.40 4.70
CA LEU A 42 0.55 4.64 5.27
C LEU A 42 0.08 5.79 4.40
N ARG A 43 -0.51 6.81 5.02
CA ARG A 43 -0.90 8.04 4.33
C ARG A 43 0.26 9.03 4.29
N PRO A 44 0.26 10.00 3.36
CA PRO A 44 1.33 11.01 3.27
C PRO A 44 1.52 11.86 4.53
N ASP A 45 0.51 11.92 5.41
CA ASP A 45 0.56 12.60 6.71
C ASP A 45 1.21 11.74 7.82
N GLY A 46 1.62 10.51 7.50
CA GLY A 46 2.22 9.56 8.43
C GLY A 46 1.20 8.77 9.25
N SER A 47 -0.11 8.96 9.03
CA SER A 47 -1.13 8.14 9.68
C SER A 47 -1.22 6.76 9.01
N VAL A 48 -1.33 5.73 9.83
CA VAL A 48 -1.55 4.36 9.35
C VAL A 48 -3.04 4.18 9.17
N ASP A 49 -3.46 3.85 7.96
CA ASP A 49 -4.83 3.41 7.74
C ASP A 49 -4.95 2.00 8.31
N MET A 50 -5.66 1.83 9.43
CA MET A 50 -5.86 0.53 10.09
C MET A 50 -7.11 -0.19 9.59
N GLY A 51 -7.90 0.41 8.69
CA GLY A 51 -9.26 -0.04 8.38
C GLY A 51 -10.20 0.28 9.55
N ASP A 52 -11.32 0.94 9.26
CA ASP A 52 -12.35 1.23 10.27
C ASP A 52 -13.13 -0.04 10.63
N ASP A 53 -12.61 -0.86 11.54
CA ASP A 53 -13.37 -1.94 12.18
C ASP A 53 -13.87 -1.52 13.58
N GLN A 54 -14.82 -0.59 13.63
CA GLN A 54 -15.69 -0.37 14.81
C GLN A 54 -16.99 0.32 14.34
N ALA A 55 -18.23 -0.16 14.53
CA ALA A 55 -18.80 -0.98 15.60
C ALA A 55 -20.15 -1.62 15.19
N ASP A 56 -20.30 -2.94 15.40
CA ASP A 56 -21.53 -3.52 15.96
C ASP A 56 -21.10 -4.54 17.03
N GLY A 57 -21.77 -4.49 18.18
CA GLY A 57 -21.29 -5.04 19.45
C GLY A 57 -21.23 -6.56 19.48
N GLY A 58 -20.09 -7.11 19.90
CA GLY A 58 -19.98 -8.53 20.23
C GLY A 58 -18.58 -8.89 20.70
N SER A 59 -18.46 -9.38 21.93
CA SER A 59 -17.23 -9.88 22.53
C SER A 59 -16.55 -10.95 21.66
N ALA A 60 -15.26 -10.79 21.36
CA ALA A 60 -14.24 -11.85 21.37
C ALA A 60 -12.93 -11.39 20.71
N GLY A 61 -11.82 -11.61 21.43
CA GLY A 61 -10.54 -11.94 20.82
C GLY A 61 -9.70 -10.77 20.34
N MET A 62 -8.42 -10.78 20.72
CA MET A 62 -7.38 -9.91 20.16
C MET A 62 -7.18 -10.19 18.67
N SER A 63 -8.04 -9.67 17.80
CA SER A 63 -7.82 -9.65 16.35
C SER A 63 -7.40 -8.24 15.95
N GLY A 64 -6.14 -7.89 16.26
CA GLY A 64 -5.51 -6.72 15.67
C GLY A 64 -5.40 -6.94 14.17
N GLY A 65 -6.17 -6.19 13.38
CA GLY A 65 -6.03 -6.12 11.92
C GLY A 65 -4.58 -5.78 11.58
N MET A 66 -3.88 -6.74 10.98
CA MET A 66 -2.44 -6.64 10.77
C MET A 66 -2.12 -5.69 9.61
N VAL A 67 -1.66 -4.49 9.91
CA VAL A 67 -0.88 -3.71 8.92
C VAL A 67 0.55 -4.24 8.99
N SER A 68 0.84 -5.28 8.20
CA SER A 68 2.15 -5.94 8.26
C SER A 68 3.26 -5.03 7.70
N PHE A 69 4.07 -4.48 8.60
CA PHE A 69 5.35 -3.83 8.31
C PHE A 69 6.47 -4.79 8.77
N ASN A 70 7.10 -5.52 7.86
CA ASN A 70 8.19 -6.42 8.26
C ASN A 70 9.42 -5.58 8.70
N HIS A 71 9.83 -5.72 9.95
CA HIS A 71 11.14 -5.30 10.45
C HIS A 71 11.81 -6.56 11.00
N TYR A 72 12.94 -6.96 10.42
CA TYR A 72 13.80 -8.02 10.97
C TYR A 72 14.59 -7.50 12.16
#